data_AF-A0A2G2M831-F1
#
_entry.id   AF-A0A2G2M831-F1
#
_cell.length_a   1.000
_cell.length_b   1.000
_cell.length_c   1.000
_cell.angle_alpha   90.00
_cell.angle_beta   90.00
_cell.angle_gamma   90.00
#
_symmetry.space_group_name_H-M   'P 1'
#
loop_
_entity.id
_entity.type
_entity.pdbx_description
1 polymer ?
#
loop_
_entity_poly.entity_id
_entity_poly.type
_entity_poly.pdbx_seq_one_letter_code
_entity_poly.pdbx_strand_id
1 'polypeptide(L)'
;MISSTTTLDDKAMSILNNLKKRVFSIKNLNVEKIVVYGSYARGDFHKESNFDILIFTNTISRVVEDSILRQDRSLSPDRYTY
;
A
#
# COMPACT_ATOMS: atom_id res chain seq x y z
N MET A 1 -9.89 28.11 12.33
CA MET A 1 -10.04 26.64 12.43
C MET A 1 -8.66 26.04 12.29
N ILE A 2 -8.20 25.31 13.31
CA ILE A 2 -6.87 24.72 13.35
C ILE A 2 -6.97 23.37 12.65
N SER A 3 -6.30 23.18 11.51
CA SER A 3 -6.16 21.86 10.89
C SER A 3 -5.40 20.96 11.87
N SER A 4 -6.13 20.09 12.54
CA SER A 4 -5.56 19.01 13.34
C SER A 4 -4.81 18.06 12.41
N THR A 5 -3.49 18.18 12.35
CA THR A 5 -2.61 17.14 11.83
C THR A 5 -2.77 15.92 12.71
N THR A 6 -3.64 15.00 12.30
CA THR A 6 -3.79 13.70 12.95
C THR A 6 -2.49 12.93 12.76
N THR A 7 -1.68 12.84 13.81
CA THR A 7 -0.51 11.97 13.83
C THR A 7 -0.97 10.52 13.71
N LEU A 8 -0.37 9.78 12.77
CA LEU A 8 -0.57 8.34 12.66
C LEU A 8 -0.21 7.68 14.00
N ASP A 9 -1.02 6.73 14.46
CA ASP A 9 -0.70 5.97 15.65
C ASP A 9 0.49 5.01 15.42
N ASP A 10 1.08 4.51 16.50
CA ASP A 10 2.25 3.63 16.45
C ASP A 10 1.99 2.35 15.63
N LYS A 11 0.74 1.87 15.64
CA LYS A 11 0.33 0.67 14.91
C LYS A 11 0.35 0.94 13.40
N ALA A 12 -0.25 2.04 12.97
CA ALA A 12 -0.25 2.51 11.58
C ALA A 12 1.19 2.71 11.08
N MET A 13 2.03 3.38 11.87
CA MET A 13 3.45 3.57 11.55
C MET A 13 4.20 2.25 11.42
N SER A 14 3.96 1.29 12.31
CA SER A 14 4.55 -0.05 12.23
C SER A 14 4.13 -0.79 10.95
N ILE A 15 2.85 -0.75 10.60
CA ILE A 15 2.32 -1.36 9.37
C ILE A 15 3.00 -0.74 8.13
N LEU A 16 3.02 0.59 8.03
CA LEU A 16 3.63 1.29 6.90
C LEU A 16 5.13 1.01 6.78
N ASN A 17 5.84 0.93 7.91
CA ASN A 17 7.26 0.57 7.92
C ASN A 17 7.51 -0.86 7.45
N ASN A 18 6.65 -1.81 7.86
CA ASN A 18 6.74 -3.19 7.43
C ASN A 18 6.44 -3.33 5.93
N LEU A 19 5.41 -2.63 5.43
CA LEU A 19 5.11 -2.57 4.02
C LEU A 19 6.30 -2.01 3.24
N LYS A 20 6.85 -0.87 3.67
CA LYS A 20 8.03 -0.25 3.06
C LYS A 20 9.19 -1.27 2.94
N LYS A 21 9.57 -1.91 4.05
CA LYS A 21 10.64 -2.92 4.05
C LYS A 21 10.37 -4.05 3.05
N ARG A 22 9.13 -4.54 2.98
CA ARG A 22 8.74 -5.60 2.05
C ARG A 22 8.83 -5.16 0.61
N VAL A 23 8.26 -4.00 0.26
CA VAL A 23 8.28 -3.48 -1.11
C VAL A 23 9.74 -3.30 -1.57
N PHE A 24 10.60 -2.71 -0.74
CA PHE A 24 12.03 -2.54 -1.06
C PHE A 24 12.84 -3.85 -1.09
N SER A 25 12.31 -4.94 -0.54
CA SER A 25 12.95 -6.27 -0.61
C SER A 25 12.63 -7.02 -1.91
N ILE A 26 11.67 -6.54 -2.71
CA ILE A 26 11.29 -7.19 -3.97
C ILE A 26 12.44 -7.01 -4.96
N LYS A 27 13.09 -8.12 -5.31
CA LYS A 27 14.20 -8.14 -6.26
C LYS A 27 13.73 -7.60 -7.62
N ASN A 28 14.55 -6.74 -8.23
CA ASN A 28 14.31 -6.09 -9.52
C ASN A 28 13.12 -5.11 -9.56
N LEU A 29 12.48 -4.79 -8.42
CA LEU A 29 11.50 -3.71 -8.34
C LEU A 29 12.23 -2.40 -8.04
N ASN A 30 12.13 -1.44 -8.95
CA ASN A 30 12.63 -0.09 -8.77
C ASN A 30 11.50 0.84 -8.34
N VAL A 31 11.42 1.10 -7.05
CA VAL A 31 10.37 1.93 -6.46
C VAL A 31 10.77 3.40 -6.53
N GLU A 32 10.01 4.19 -7.28
CA GLU A 32 10.22 5.63 -7.35
C GLU A 32 9.56 6.33 -6.16
N LYS A 33 8.35 5.89 -5.79
CA LYS A 33 7.56 6.51 -4.75
C LYS A 33 6.55 5.54 -4.15
N ILE A 34 6.30 5.67 -2.85
CA ILE A 34 5.18 5.03 -2.15
C ILE A 34 4.33 6.16 -1.57
N VAL A 35 3.04 6.16 -1.86
CA VAL A 35 2.10 7.19 -1.42
C VAL A 35 0.94 6.54 -0.70
N VAL A 36 0.61 7.07 0.48
CA VAL A 36 -0.64 6.73 1.16
C VAL A 36 -1.78 7.44 0.44
N TYR A 37 -2.83 6.71 0.14
CA TYR A 37 -4.03 7.21 -0.50
C TYR A 37 -5.25 6.98 0.42
N GLY A 38 -6.44 7.26 -0.11
CA GLY A 38 -7.68 6.95 0.61
C GLY A 38 -7.88 7.78 1.88
N SER A 39 -8.57 7.18 2.86
CA SER A 39 -8.99 7.91 4.06
C SER A 39 -7.83 8.37 4.95
N TYR A 40 -6.75 7.58 5.00
CA TYR A 40 -5.53 7.96 5.70
C TYR A 40 -4.84 9.17 5.06
N ALA A 41 -4.91 9.33 3.74
CA ALA A 41 -4.35 10.51 3.06
C ALA A 41 -5.19 11.77 3.30
N ARG A 42 -6.51 11.63 3.43
CA ARG A 42 -7.43 12.75 3.71
C ARG A 42 -7.52 13.11 5.19
N GLY A 43 -7.10 12.21 6.08
CA GLY A 43 -7.23 12.38 7.53
C GLY A 43 -8.63 12.07 8.07
N ASP A 44 -9.52 11.49 7.26
CA ASP A 44 -10.89 11.08 7.63
C ASP A 44 -10.97 9.57 7.93
N PHE A 45 -9.87 8.97 8.38
CA PHE A 45 -9.81 7.54 8.69
C PHE A 45 -10.45 7.19 10.04
N HIS A 46 -10.87 5.93 10.16
CA HIS A 46 -11.39 5.33 11.38
C HIS A 46 -10.51 4.15 11.79
N LYS A 47 -10.67 3.67 13.02
CA LYS A 47 -9.87 2.56 13.58
C LYS A 47 -9.86 1.30 12.71
N GLU A 48 -10.96 1.06 11.98
CA GLU A 48 -11.14 -0.09 11.10
C GLU A 48 -10.86 0.23 9.61
N SER A 49 -10.41 1.44 9.29
CA SER A 49 -10.07 1.82 7.92
C SER A 49 -8.89 1.00 7.40
N ASN A 50 -8.99 0.55 6.16
CA ASN A 50 -7.87 -0.05 5.43
C ASN A 50 -6.86 1.02 4.99
N PHE A 51 -5.62 0.59 4.69
CA PHE A 51 -4.62 1.44 4.06
C PHE A 51 -4.64 1.25 2.55
N ASP A 52 -4.97 2.32 1.83
CA ASP A 52 -4.79 2.36 0.38
C ASP A 52 -3.39 2.89 0.08
N ILE A 53 -2.62 2.14 -0.72
CA ILE A 53 -1.23 2.47 -1.02
C ILE A 53 -1.02 2.44 -2.54
N LEU A 54 -0.45 3.53 -3.08
CA LEU A 54 -0.02 3.61 -4.46
C LEU A 54 1.51 3.51 -4.53
N ILE A 55 2.01 2.60 -5.34
CA ILE A 55 3.44 2.39 -5.56
C ILE A 55 3.77 2.79 -7.00
N PHE A 56 4.61 3.80 -7.16
CA PHE A 56 5.16 4.20 -8.44
C PHE A 56 6.44 3.43 -8.71
N THR A 57 6.51 2.80 -9.87
CA THR A 57 7.67 2.04 -10.30
C THR A 57 7.84 2.19 -11.81
N ASN A 58 9.09 2.25 -12.27
CA ASN A 58 9.42 2.14 -13.68
C ASN A 58 9.80 0.71 -14.10
N THR A 59 9.65 -0.26 -13.19
CA THR A 59 9.84 -1.68 -13.50
C THR A 59 8.63 -2.19 -14.26
N ILE A 60 8.80 -2.40 -15.56
CA ILE A 60 7.85 -3.11 -16.40
C ILE A 60 8.18 -4.60 -16.31
N SER A 61 7.55 -5.34 -15.39
CA SER A 61 7.73 -6.79 -15.31
C SER A 61 6.47 -7.50 -14.83
N ARG A 62 6.04 -8.53 -15.58
CA ARG A 62 4.97 -9.48 -15.19
C ARG A 62 5.25 -10.18 -13.85
N VAL A 63 6.50 -10.21 -13.39
CA VAL A 63 6.92 -10.84 -12.12
C VAL A 63 6.40 -10.08 -10.89
N VAL A 64 6.17 -8.77 -11.01
CA VAL A 64 5.66 -7.97 -9.89
C VAL A 64 4.23 -8.38 -9.53
N GLU A 65 3.40 -8.68 -10.53
CA GLU A 65 2.02 -9.13 -10.37
C GLU A 65 1.96 -10.43 -9.56
N ASP A 66 2.77 -11.42 -9.95
CA ASP A 66 2.88 -12.71 -9.26
C ASP A 66 3.39 -12.58 -7.81
N SER A 67 4.28 -11.63 -7.53
CA SER A 67 4.87 -11.42 -6.20
C SER A 67 3.89 -10.77 -5.22
N ILE A 68 2.98 -9.95 -5.75
CA ILE A 68 1.95 -9.23 -4.99
C ILE A 68 0.71 -10.10 -4.83
N LEU A 69 0.22 -10.74 -5.90
CA LEU A 69 -1.00 -11.55 -5.89
C LEU A 69 -0.85 -12.88 -5.14
N ARG A 70 0.33 -13.52 -5.15
CA ARG A 70 0.53 -14.80 -4.44
C ARG A 70 0.44 -14.69 -2.93
N GLN A 71 0.50 -13.49 -2.36
CA GLN A 71 0.36 -13.28 -0.91
C GLN A 71 -1.10 -13.28 -0.45
N ASP A 72 -2.07 -13.21 -1.36
CA ASP A 72 -3.49 -13.25 -1.05
C ASP A 72 -4.23 -14.27 -1.94
N ARG A 73 -4.04 -15.57 -1.67
CA ARG A 73 -4.85 -16.62 -2.30
C ARG A 73 -6.33 -16.62 -1.87
N SER A 74 -6.78 -15.64 -1.09
CA SER A 74 -8.20 -15.50 -0.73
C SER A 74 -8.99 -14.63 -1.72
N LEU A 75 -8.30 -13.89 -2.60
CA LEU A 75 -8.94 -13.06 -3.63
C LEU A 75 -8.84 -13.75 -5.00
N SER A 76 -9.87 -14.53 -5.31
CA SER A 76 -10.04 -15.20 -6.61
C SER A 76 -10.03 -14.21 -7.78
N PRO A 77 -9.43 -14.57 -8.93
CA PRO A 77 -9.28 -13.69 -10.10
C PRO A 77 -10.59 -13.34 -10.83
N ASP A 78 -11.73 -13.86 -10.37
CA ASP A 78 -13.04 -13.74 -11.06
C ASP A 78 -13.68 -12.34 -10.98
N ARG A 79 -12.98 -11.33 -10.43
CA ARG A 79 -13.54 -9.97 -10.25
C ARG A 79 -13.08 -8.91 -11.26
N TYR A 80 -12.33 -9.29 -12.29
CA TYR A 80 -11.99 -8.38 -13.37
C TYR A 80 -12.38 -8.98 -14.72
N THR A 81 -13.61 -8.70 -15.15
CA THR A 81 -14.02 -8.77 -16.56
C THR A 81 -14.40 -7.35 -16.98
N TYR A 82 -13.74 -6.85 -18.02
CA TYR A 82 -13.94 -5.52 -18.60
C TYR A 82 -15.34 -5.36 -19.21
#